data_AF-A0A8H4TJG8-F1
#
_entry.id   AF-A0A8H4TJG8-F1
#
_cell.length_a   1.000
_cell.length_b   1.000
_cell.length_c   1.000
_cell.angle_alpha   90.00
_cell.angle_beta   90.00
_cell.angle_gamma   90.00
#
_symmetry.space_group_name_H-M   'P 1'
#
loop_
_entity.id
_entity.type
_entity.pdbx_description
1 polymer ?
#
loop_
_entity_poly.entity_id
_entity_poly.type
_entity_poly.pdbx_seq_one_letter_code
_entity_poly.pdbx_strand_id
1 'polypeptide(L)'
;MARGPPACVASRVPVSRLCSNGLMAHDQGIKLLVSIHTHNRIKNNSNFYGQWHGTGDFYTNSKAISQFKDRFVHVLAHKHHDTDKTWAQNEAMRPQGNPQALDLWQYTMAKSIKQSLNGNLKILATTGYGAYLDNFPLDSYLTCDSLNVLAIHAYGVAELTASRLNAFFDEAN
;
A
#
# COMPACT_ATOMS: atom_id res chain seq x y z
N MET A 1 -37.26 15.53 -16.92
CA MET A 1 -36.23 15.59 -15.85
C MET A 1 -35.02 14.81 -16.31
N ALA A 2 -33.95 15.49 -16.73
CA ALA A 2 -32.70 14.85 -17.10
C ALA A 2 -32.04 14.28 -15.83
N ARG A 3 -31.81 12.96 -15.80
CA ARG A 3 -31.00 12.33 -14.75
C ARG A 3 -29.59 12.87 -14.90
N GLY A 4 -29.07 13.51 -13.85
CA GLY A 4 -27.69 14.00 -13.83
C GLY A 4 -26.69 12.86 -14.07
N PRO A 5 -25.47 13.19 -14.55
CA PRO A 5 -24.47 12.17 -14.82
C PRO A 5 -24.17 11.35 -13.55
N PRO A 6 -24.03 10.02 -13.65
CA PRO A 6 -23.70 9.17 -12.51
C PRO A 6 -22.36 9.61 -11.90
N ALA A 7 -22.26 9.52 -10.58
CA ALA A 7 -21.21 10.09 -9.71
C ALA A 7 -19.78 9.50 -9.90
N CYS A 8 -19.43 9.03 -11.09
CA CYS A 8 -18.18 8.34 -11.41
C CYS A 8 -17.35 9.05 -12.50
N VAL A 9 -17.45 10.38 -12.63
CA VAL A 9 -16.66 11.15 -13.61
C VAL A 9 -16.00 12.36 -12.95
N ALA A 10 -14.78 12.18 -12.43
CA ALA A 10 -13.68 13.17 -12.47
C ALA A 10 -12.52 12.82 -11.53
N SER A 11 -11.49 12.15 -12.04
CA SER A 11 -10.06 12.41 -11.74
C SER A 11 -9.21 11.43 -12.56
N ARG A 12 -7.97 11.78 -12.88
CA ARG A 12 -7.21 11.20 -14.01
C ARG A 12 -6.75 9.72 -13.88
N VAL A 13 -7.14 9.01 -12.83
CA VAL A 13 -7.54 7.59 -12.87
C VAL A 13 -8.70 7.48 -11.88
N PRO A 14 -9.96 7.47 -12.35
CA PRO A 14 -11.07 7.61 -11.43
C PRO A 14 -11.24 6.30 -10.67
N VAL A 15 -11.63 6.38 -9.39
CA VAL A 15 -11.94 5.21 -8.56
C VAL A 15 -12.90 4.24 -9.27
N SER A 16 -13.71 4.76 -10.21
CA SER A 16 -14.55 3.96 -11.11
C SER A 16 -13.80 2.93 -11.97
N ARG A 17 -12.55 3.16 -12.39
CA ARG A 17 -11.74 2.13 -13.09
C ARG A 17 -11.25 1.04 -12.14
N LEU A 18 -10.90 1.40 -10.91
CA LEU A 18 -10.58 0.42 -9.86
C LEU A 18 -11.81 -0.45 -9.56
N CYS A 19 -12.99 0.17 -9.54
CA CYS A 19 -14.27 -0.50 -9.39
C CYS A 19 -14.53 -1.53 -10.49
N SER A 20 -14.46 -1.14 -11.76
CA SER A 20 -14.67 -2.08 -12.88
C SER A 20 -13.66 -3.23 -12.87
N ASN A 21 -12.39 -2.95 -12.59
CA ASN A 21 -11.36 -3.99 -12.54
C ASN A 21 -11.57 -4.99 -11.39
N GLY A 22 -12.02 -4.53 -10.22
CA GLY A 22 -12.27 -5.44 -9.12
C GLY A 22 -13.58 -6.22 -9.22
N LEU A 23 -14.60 -5.71 -9.94
CA LEU A 23 -15.74 -6.54 -10.36
C LEU A 23 -15.29 -7.69 -11.25
N MET A 24 -14.54 -7.38 -12.32
CA MET A 24 -14.03 -8.40 -13.24
C MET A 24 -13.16 -9.44 -12.51
N ALA A 25 -12.30 -8.99 -11.60
CA ALA A 25 -11.49 -9.90 -10.78
C ALA A 25 -12.36 -10.79 -9.88
N HIS A 26 -13.35 -10.21 -9.20
CA HIS A 26 -14.27 -10.95 -8.34
C HIS A 26 -15.03 -12.04 -9.11
N ASP A 27 -15.57 -11.70 -10.28
CA ASP A 27 -16.35 -12.63 -11.11
C ASP A 27 -15.50 -13.78 -11.65
N GLN A 28 -14.19 -13.57 -11.73
CA GLN A 28 -13.21 -14.60 -12.10
C GLN A 28 -12.60 -15.32 -10.88
N GLY A 29 -13.06 -15.02 -9.66
CA GLY A 29 -12.50 -15.58 -8.42
C GLY A 29 -11.09 -15.10 -8.08
N ILE A 30 -10.62 -14.02 -8.70
CA ILE A 30 -9.29 -13.42 -8.52
C ILE A 30 -9.32 -12.47 -7.31
N LYS A 31 -8.32 -12.59 -6.43
CA LYS A 31 -8.07 -11.64 -5.34
C LYS A 31 -7.12 -10.55 -5.82
N LEU A 32 -7.37 -9.31 -5.42
CA LEU A 32 -6.55 -8.16 -5.82
C LEU A 32 -5.60 -7.73 -4.70
N LEU A 33 -4.36 -7.48 -5.10
CA LEU A 33 -3.42 -6.72 -4.31
C LEU A 33 -3.49 -5.24 -4.72
N VAL A 34 -3.97 -4.35 -3.85
CA VAL A 34 -4.13 -2.92 -4.20
C VAL A 34 -3.04 -2.08 -3.58
N SER A 35 -2.37 -1.30 -4.41
CA SER A 35 -1.33 -0.37 -4.03
C SER A 35 -1.85 1.06 -4.04
N ILE A 36 -1.72 1.74 -2.91
CA ILE A 36 -2.19 3.12 -2.70
C ILE A 36 -1.10 4.17 -2.93
N HIS A 37 0.17 3.76 -3.08
CA HIS A 37 1.25 4.61 -3.54
C HIS A 37 2.38 3.80 -4.19
N THR A 38 3.27 4.50 -4.90
CA THR A 38 4.46 3.88 -5.48
C THR A 38 5.63 4.85 -5.36
N HIS A 39 6.75 4.36 -4.84
CA HIS A 39 7.94 5.16 -4.68
C HIS A 39 8.51 5.65 -6.02
N ASN A 40 8.41 4.84 -7.07
CA ASN A 40 8.89 5.24 -8.39
C ASN A 40 8.20 6.53 -8.88
N ARG A 41 6.92 6.72 -8.55
CA ARG A 41 6.22 7.97 -8.90
C ARG A 41 6.68 9.16 -8.05
N ILE A 42 6.97 8.94 -6.77
CA ILE A 42 7.50 9.96 -5.85
C ILE A 42 8.90 10.38 -6.31
N LYS A 43 9.78 9.42 -6.56
CA LYS A 43 11.15 9.62 -7.05
C LYS A 43 11.19 10.37 -8.38
N ASN A 44 10.32 9.99 -9.32
CA ASN A 44 10.24 10.64 -10.62
C ASN A 44 9.49 11.97 -10.59
N ASN A 45 9.16 12.49 -9.40
CA ASN A 45 8.45 13.76 -9.24
C ASN A 45 7.12 13.84 -10.02
N SER A 46 6.47 12.69 -10.18
CA SER A 46 5.35 12.50 -11.12
C SER A 46 4.00 12.35 -10.42
N ASN A 47 3.98 12.53 -9.09
CA ASN A 47 2.77 12.62 -8.29
C ASN A 47 2.86 13.79 -7.30
N PHE A 48 1.73 14.10 -6.69
CA PHE A 48 1.62 15.17 -5.69
C PHE A 48 2.67 15.07 -4.59
N TYR A 49 2.90 13.87 -4.04
CA TYR A 49 3.85 13.72 -2.93
C TYR A 49 5.29 13.99 -3.35
N GLY A 50 5.72 13.50 -4.53
CA GLY A 50 7.04 13.80 -5.08
C GLY A 50 7.23 15.29 -5.36
N GLN A 51 6.20 15.97 -5.87
CA GLN A 51 6.26 17.40 -6.24
C GLN A 51 6.37 18.33 -5.06
N TRP A 52 5.69 18.01 -3.97
CA TRP A 52 5.57 18.91 -2.83
C TRP A 52 6.49 18.54 -1.66
N HIS A 53 6.85 17.26 -1.53
CA HIS A 53 7.64 16.76 -0.39
C HIS A 53 8.91 16.02 -0.83
N GLY A 54 9.06 15.69 -2.12
CA GLY A 54 10.18 14.86 -2.57
C GLY A 54 10.18 13.47 -1.92
N THR A 55 11.29 12.74 -2.07
CA THR A 55 11.40 11.35 -1.59
C THR A 55 11.75 11.23 -0.10
N GLY A 56 12.46 12.21 0.47
CA GLY A 56 12.84 12.19 1.88
C GLY A 56 11.68 12.58 2.78
N ASP A 57 11.13 13.77 2.54
CA ASP A 57 10.12 14.34 3.43
C ASP A 57 8.77 13.62 3.34
N PHE A 58 8.48 12.88 2.27
CA PHE A 58 7.28 12.06 2.21
C PHE A 58 7.12 11.09 3.39
N TYR A 59 8.24 10.53 3.89
CA TYR A 59 8.23 9.55 4.97
C TYR A 59 8.38 10.16 6.37
N THR A 60 8.81 11.42 6.48
CA THR A 60 9.13 12.07 7.77
C THR A 60 8.25 13.28 8.07
N ASN A 61 7.76 13.98 7.04
CA ASN A 61 6.99 15.21 7.20
C ASN A 61 5.56 14.91 7.65
N SER A 62 5.17 15.49 8.78
CA SER A 62 3.84 15.29 9.38
C SER A 62 2.69 15.67 8.43
N LYS A 63 2.88 16.70 7.59
CA LYS A 63 1.89 17.12 6.60
C LYS A 63 1.75 16.10 5.47
N ALA A 64 2.88 15.58 4.95
CA ALA A 64 2.86 14.53 3.93
C ALA A 64 2.16 13.28 4.44
N ILE A 65 2.51 12.85 5.66
CA ILE A 65 1.91 11.71 6.36
C ILE A 65 0.41 11.91 6.56
N SER A 66 -0.02 13.08 7.04
CA SER A 66 -1.45 13.38 7.22
C SER A 66 -2.22 13.36 5.90
N GLN A 67 -1.70 14.02 4.87
CA GLN A 67 -2.32 14.03 3.53
C GLN A 67 -2.40 12.63 2.91
N PHE A 68 -1.47 11.75 3.26
CA PHE A 68 -1.50 10.37 2.81
C PHE A 68 -2.51 9.52 3.59
N LYS A 69 -2.65 9.74 4.91
CA LYS A 69 -3.73 9.15 5.71
C LYS A 69 -5.12 9.56 5.22
N ASP A 70 -5.32 10.83 4.87
CA ASP A 70 -6.60 11.31 4.33
C ASP A 70 -6.97 10.59 3.03
N ARG A 71 -5.96 10.31 2.18
CA ARG A 71 -6.17 9.50 0.98
C ARG A 71 -6.63 8.09 1.30
N PHE A 72 -6.10 7.45 2.36
CA PHE A 72 -6.57 6.13 2.78
C PHE A 72 -8.01 6.17 3.21
N VAL A 73 -8.37 7.09 4.10
CA VAL A 73 -9.75 7.25 4.56
C VAL A 73 -10.67 7.41 3.35
N HIS A 74 -10.30 8.23 2.38
CA HIS A 74 -11.08 8.42 1.16
C HIS A 74 -11.23 7.15 0.30
N VAL A 75 -10.12 6.45 0.00
CA VAL A 75 -10.13 5.25 -0.86
C VAL A 75 -10.79 4.06 -0.18
N LEU A 76 -10.56 3.87 1.12
CA LEU A 76 -11.08 2.76 1.91
C LEU A 76 -12.57 2.94 2.25
N ALA A 77 -13.03 4.18 2.43
CA ALA A 77 -14.45 4.49 2.55
C ALA A 77 -15.21 4.39 1.23
N HIS A 78 -14.50 4.34 0.09
CA HIS A 78 -15.16 4.20 -1.20
C HIS A 78 -15.82 2.83 -1.32
N LYS A 79 -17.13 2.86 -1.58
CA LYS A 79 -17.92 1.67 -1.84
C LYS A 79 -18.12 1.50 -3.34
N HIS A 80 -17.93 0.28 -3.80
CA HIS A 80 -18.29 -0.08 -5.17
C HIS A 80 -19.80 0.07 -5.37
N HIS A 81 -20.24 0.87 -6.34
CA HIS A 81 -21.67 1.17 -6.51
C HIS A 81 -22.57 -0.07 -6.74
N ASP A 82 -22.08 -1.09 -7.48
CA ASP A 82 -22.85 -2.32 -7.73
C ASP A 82 -22.80 -3.36 -6.61
N THR A 83 -21.81 -3.31 -5.69
CA THR A 83 -21.61 -4.39 -4.70
C THR A 83 -21.63 -3.90 -3.26
N ASP A 84 -21.64 -2.59 -3.03
CA ASP A 84 -21.52 -1.91 -1.74
C ASP A 84 -20.27 -2.33 -0.91
N LYS A 85 -19.28 -2.99 -1.52
CA LYS A 85 -18.05 -3.46 -0.86
C LYS A 85 -16.96 -2.38 -0.86
N THR A 86 -16.15 -2.37 0.20
CA THR A 86 -14.99 -1.47 0.40
C THR A 86 -13.68 -2.13 -0.03
N TRP A 87 -12.67 -1.31 -0.36
CA TRP A 87 -11.31 -1.75 -0.73
C TRP A 87 -10.36 -1.67 0.47
N ALA A 88 -9.23 -2.41 0.43
CA ALA A 88 -7.97 -1.93 1.02
C ALA A 88 -6.76 -2.64 0.43
N GLN A 89 -5.60 -1.96 0.47
CA GLN A 89 -4.26 -2.50 0.76
C GLN A 89 -3.16 -1.45 0.48
N ASN A 90 -1.96 -1.67 1.02
CA ASN A 90 -0.77 -0.81 0.91
C ASN A 90 0.34 -1.48 0.10
N GLU A 91 1.11 -0.69 -0.66
CA GLU A 91 2.39 -1.09 -1.24
C GLU A 91 3.38 0.03 -0.99
N ALA A 92 4.48 -0.23 -0.31
CA ALA A 92 5.54 0.74 -0.05
C ALA A 92 6.85 0.33 -0.73
N MET A 93 6.99 0.63 -2.02
CA MET A 93 8.32 0.55 -2.64
C MET A 93 9.28 1.59 -2.01
N ARG A 94 10.61 1.37 -1.97
CA ARG A 94 11.55 2.22 -1.19
C ARG A 94 12.97 2.40 -1.81
N PRO A 95 13.68 3.47 -1.40
CA PRO A 95 15.14 3.57 -1.30
C PRO A 95 15.57 3.91 0.16
N GLN A 96 16.82 3.66 0.49
CA GLN A 96 17.30 3.44 1.87
C GLN A 96 17.73 4.67 2.68
N GLY A 97 17.38 5.90 2.29
CA GLY A 97 17.98 7.11 2.88
C GLY A 97 17.81 7.26 4.41
N ASN A 98 16.78 6.65 5.02
CA ASN A 98 16.54 6.69 6.48
C ASN A 98 15.70 5.49 6.96
N PRO A 99 16.33 4.36 7.37
CA PRO A 99 15.61 3.14 7.78
C PRO A 99 14.66 3.33 8.97
N GLN A 100 15.07 4.07 10.02
CA GLN A 100 14.25 4.25 11.22
C GLN A 100 12.96 5.03 10.93
N ALA A 101 13.04 6.10 10.14
CA ALA A 101 11.86 6.86 9.72
C ALA A 101 10.90 6.00 8.90
N LEU A 102 11.43 5.10 8.06
CA LEU A 102 10.62 4.21 7.22
C LEU A 102 9.89 3.16 8.05
N ASP A 103 10.53 2.56 9.05
CA ASP A 103 9.91 1.56 9.91
C ASP A 103 8.75 2.16 10.70
N LEU A 104 8.98 3.34 11.29
CA LEU A 104 7.93 4.09 11.97
C LEU A 104 6.79 4.47 11.02
N TRP A 105 7.12 4.91 9.80
CA TRP A 105 6.14 5.25 8.78
C TRP A 105 5.31 4.03 8.39
N GLN A 106 5.93 2.88 8.15
CA GLN A 106 5.25 1.64 7.76
C GLN A 106 4.28 1.17 8.83
N TYR A 107 4.73 1.13 10.09
CA TYR A 107 3.88 0.82 11.24
C TYR A 107 2.70 1.79 11.33
N THR A 108 2.98 3.10 11.18
CA THR A 108 1.96 4.15 11.24
C THR A 108 0.91 3.99 10.13
N MET A 109 1.33 3.67 8.91
CA MET A 109 0.42 3.47 7.77
C MET A 109 -0.41 2.20 7.94
N ALA A 110 0.20 1.09 8.37
CA ALA A 110 -0.51 -0.15 8.65
C ALA A 110 -1.61 0.06 9.70
N LYS A 111 -1.28 0.75 10.80
CA LYS A 111 -2.24 1.08 11.86
C LYS A 111 -3.37 1.97 11.34
N SER A 112 -3.05 3.01 10.55
CA SER A 112 -4.08 3.89 9.96
C SER A 112 -5.01 3.16 8.98
N ILE A 113 -4.50 2.18 8.23
CA ILE A 113 -5.32 1.32 7.38
C ILE A 113 -6.25 0.46 8.23
N LYS A 114 -5.73 -0.22 9.26
CA LYS A 114 -6.54 -1.05 10.16
C LYS A 114 -7.64 -0.24 10.87
N GLN A 115 -7.34 0.98 11.28
CA GLN A 115 -8.33 1.90 11.85
C GLN A 115 -9.40 2.28 10.82
N SER A 116 -9.00 2.57 9.58
CA SER A 116 -9.93 2.93 8.50
C SER A 116 -10.81 1.76 8.04
N LEU A 117 -10.38 0.52 8.29
CA LEU A 117 -11.14 -0.69 8.01
C LEU A 117 -12.29 -0.95 8.99
N ASN A 118 -12.42 -0.14 10.06
CA ASN A 118 -13.50 -0.19 11.04
C ASN A 118 -13.83 -1.61 11.56
N GLY A 119 -12.79 -2.37 11.92
CA GLY A 119 -12.94 -3.74 12.43
C GLY A 119 -13.08 -4.83 11.37
N ASN A 120 -13.01 -4.50 10.07
CA ASN A 120 -13.00 -5.51 9.01
C ASN A 120 -11.68 -6.29 8.98
N LEU A 121 -11.66 -7.43 9.67
CA LEU A 121 -10.48 -8.31 9.76
C LEU A 121 -10.23 -9.13 8.48
N LYS A 122 -11.16 -9.15 7.52
CA LYS A 122 -11.00 -9.93 6.27
C LYS A 122 -10.01 -9.29 5.30
N ILE A 123 -9.65 -8.02 5.51
CA ILE A 123 -8.71 -7.33 4.66
C ILE A 123 -7.34 -7.28 5.33
N LEU A 124 -6.37 -7.85 4.64
CA LEU A 124 -4.99 -7.96 5.10
C LEU A 124 -4.22 -6.69 4.74
N ALA A 125 -3.43 -6.19 5.69
CA ALA A 125 -2.43 -5.17 5.41
C ALA A 125 -1.10 -5.86 5.11
N THR A 126 -0.38 -5.36 4.11
CA THR A 126 0.96 -5.85 3.78
C THR A 126 1.94 -4.71 3.79
N THR A 127 3.23 -5.02 3.96
CA THR A 127 4.29 -4.06 3.65
C THR A 127 4.20 -3.62 2.19
N GLY A 128 3.81 -4.56 1.32
CA GLY A 128 3.82 -4.44 -0.13
C GLY A 128 5.19 -3.96 -0.59
N TYR A 129 6.19 -4.65 -0.04
CA TYR A 129 7.61 -4.44 -0.16
C TYR A 129 8.24 -3.52 0.88
N GLY A 130 9.47 -3.86 1.24
CA GLY A 130 10.26 -3.18 2.26
C GLY A 130 11.75 -3.16 1.98
N ALA A 131 12.24 -3.59 0.81
CA ALA A 131 13.63 -3.52 0.27
C ALA A 131 13.98 -4.79 -0.51
N TYR A 132 15.10 -4.76 -1.23
CA TYR A 132 15.74 -5.98 -1.78
C TYR A 132 15.94 -7.00 -0.66
N LEU A 133 16.03 -8.26 -1.04
CA LEU A 133 16.17 -9.37 -0.09
C LEU A 133 17.26 -9.09 0.96
N ASP A 134 18.39 -8.51 0.56
CA ASP A 134 19.52 -8.20 1.47
C ASP A 134 19.29 -7.08 2.50
N ASN A 135 18.15 -6.39 2.46
CA ASN A 135 17.99 -5.09 3.12
C ASN A 135 16.63 -4.93 3.83
N PHE A 136 15.99 -6.04 4.14
CA PHE A 136 14.68 -6.09 4.75
C PHE A 136 14.81 -5.98 6.29
N PRO A 137 14.32 -4.91 6.94
CA PRO A 137 14.36 -4.77 8.39
C PRO A 137 13.28 -5.65 9.00
N LEU A 138 13.56 -6.95 9.12
CA LEU A 138 12.55 -7.96 9.43
C LEU A 138 11.96 -7.77 10.84
N ASP A 139 12.79 -7.50 11.84
CA ASP A 139 12.39 -7.34 13.25
C ASP A 139 11.26 -6.30 13.46
N SER A 140 11.40 -5.11 12.87
CA SER A 140 10.44 -4.02 13.08
C SER A 140 9.09 -4.30 12.39
N TYR A 141 9.09 -5.12 11.34
CA TYR A 141 7.86 -5.53 10.67
C TYR A 141 7.20 -6.74 11.32
N LEU A 142 7.98 -7.68 11.87
CA LEU A 142 7.44 -8.83 12.62
C LEU A 142 6.74 -8.39 13.92
N THR A 143 7.18 -7.30 14.53
CA THR A 143 6.55 -6.75 15.75
C THR A 143 5.34 -5.85 15.47
N CYS A 144 4.99 -5.61 14.19
CA CYS A 144 3.85 -4.80 13.81
C CYS A 144 2.56 -5.64 13.73
N ASP A 145 1.76 -5.64 14.79
CA ASP A 145 0.44 -6.30 14.86
C ASP A 145 -0.56 -5.88 13.77
N SER A 146 -0.34 -4.71 13.17
CA SER A 146 -1.17 -4.14 12.13
C SER A 146 -0.79 -4.62 10.73
N LEU A 147 0.37 -5.27 10.56
CA LEU A 147 0.80 -5.94 9.33
C LEU A 147 0.45 -7.43 9.39
N ASN A 148 -0.10 -7.96 8.29
CA ASN A 148 -0.47 -9.38 8.18
C ASN A 148 0.40 -10.16 7.21
N VAL A 149 0.98 -9.48 6.22
CA VAL A 149 1.77 -10.10 5.16
C VAL A 149 3.03 -9.29 4.93
N LEU A 150 4.18 -9.92 5.06
CA LEU A 150 5.46 -9.35 4.67
C LEU A 150 5.72 -9.70 3.21
N ALA A 151 5.91 -8.69 2.36
CA ALA A 151 6.20 -8.88 0.95
C ALA A 151 7.67 -8.54 0.65
N ILE A 152 8.31 -9.41 -0.15
CA ILE A 152 9.68 -9.28 -0.63
C ILE A 152 9.65 -9.37 -2.16
N HIS A 153 10.48 -8.57 -2.83
CA HIS A 153 10.73 -8.64 -4.26
C HIS A 153 12.18 -9.08 -4.46
N ALA A 154 12.36 -10.05 -5.35
CA ALA A 154 13.66 -10.49 -5.83
C ALA A 154 13.73 -10.11 -7.31
N TYR A 155 14.67 -9.23 -7.67
CA TYR A 155 14.90 -8.77 -9.03
C TYR A 155 16.09 -9.48 -9.68
N GLY A 156 17.00 -10.03 -8.88
CA GLY A 156 18.14 -10.83 -9.34
C GLY A 156 17.89 -12.32 -9.19
N VAL A 157 18.33 -13.12 -10.15
CA VAL A 157 18.26 -14.61 -10.06
C VAL A 157 19.03 -15.15 -8.85
N ALA A 158 20.09 -14.45 -8.41
CA ALA A 158 20.87 -14.82 -7.23
C ALA A 158 20.08 -14.67 -5.90
N GLU A 159 19.02 -13.84 -5.89
CA GLU A 159 18.16 -13.63 -4.72
C GLU A 159 17.15 -14.78 -4.53
N LEU A 160 16.94 -15.61 -5.56
CA LEU A 160 15.95 -16.70 -5.57
C LEU A 160 16.51 -18.05 -5.09
N THR A 161 17.68 -18.07 -4.45
CA THR A 161 18.27 -19.31 -3.94
C THR A 161 17.62 -19.72 -2.61
N ALA A 162 17.51 -21.04 -2.38
CA ALA A 162 16.90 -21.57 -1.16
C ALA A 162 17.60 -21.06 0.11
N SER A 163 18.94 -20.94 0.11
CA SER A 163 19.69 -20.40 1.25
C SER A 163 19.32 -18.95 1.57
N ARG A 164 19.09 -18.13 0.54
CA ARG A 164 18.70 -16.72 0.70
C ARG A 164 17.28 -16.58 1.22
N LEU A 165 16.35 -17.40 0.74
CA LEU A 165 14.95 -17.36 1.16
C LEU A 165 14.73 -18.00 2.55
N ASN A 166 15.44 -19.08 2.87
CA ASN A 166 15.30 -19.77 4.16
C ASN A 166 15.66 -18.86 5.35
N ALA A 167 16.64 -17.97 5.20
CA ALA A 167 16.97 -17.00 6.24
C ALA A 167 15.76 -16.15 6.68
N PHE A 168 14.86 -15.79 5.75
CA PHE A 168 13.63 -15.06 6.06
C PHE A 168 12.59 -15.91 6.78
N PHE A 169 12.51 -17.19 6.44
CA PHE A 169 11.60 -18.11 7.09
C PHE A 169 12.03 -18.41 8.52
N ASP A 170 13.34 -18.60 8.75
CA ASP A 170 13.88 -18.92 10.07
C ASP A 170 13.75 -17.75 11.04
N GLU A 171 13.88 -16.51 10.56
CA GLU A 171 13.78 -15.31 11.39
C GLU A 171 12.31 -14.88 11.66
N ALA A 172 11.35 -15.37 10.85
CA ALA A 172 9.92 -15.08 11.00
C ALA A 172 9.15 -16.09 11.88
N ASN A 173 9.77 -17.19 12.33
CA ASN A 173 9.16 -18.26 13.15
C ASN A 173 9.86 -18.41 14.50
#